data_AF-A0A1R4GK75-F1
#
_entry.id   AF-A0A1R4GK75-F1
#
_cell.length_a   1.000
_cell.length_b   1.000
_cell.length_c   1.000
_cell.angle_alpha   90.00
_cell.angle_beta   90.00
_cell.angle_gamma   90.00
#
_symmetry.space_group_name_H-M   'P 1'
#
loop_
_entity.id
_entity.type
_entity.pdbx_description
1 polymer ?
#
loop_
_entity_poly.entity_id
_entity_poly.type
_entity_poly.pdbx_seq_one_letter_code
_entity_poly.pdbx_strand_id
1 'polypeptide(L)' 'MAKLPTIEETIRAILDAAQTYNPRPGEIIPLMGVQMKVGTRFVADDLNKAFEEMGKRGWVEGSGNFFKLTEAGFAEM' A
#
# COMPACT_ATOMS: atom_id res chain seq x y z
N MET A 1 5.96 10.99 -23.31
CA MET A 1 5.96 11.47 -21.91
C MET A 1 5.51 10.30 -21.05
N ALA A 2 6.35 9.79 -20.14
CA ALA A 2 5.90 8.78 -19.19
C ALA A 2 4.87 9.44 -18.28
N LYS A 3 3.63 8.96 -18.33
CA LYS A 3 2.55 9.45 -17.47
C LYS A 3 2.89 8.98 -16.05
N LEU A 4 3.02 9.90 -15.10
CA LEU A 4 3.16 9.55 -13.69
C LEU A 4 1.98 8.65 -13.29
N PRO A 5 2.21 7.58 -12.51
CA PRO A 5 1.12 6.72 -12.04
C PRO A 5 0.14 7.54 -11.20
N THR A 6 -1.14 7.24 -11.34
CA THR A 6 -2.19 7.83 -10.53
C THR A 6 -2.16 7.27 -9.10
N ILE A 7 -2.83 7.96 -8.17
CA ILE A 7 -2.96 7.48 -6.79
C ILE A 7 -3.62 6.09 -6.76
N GLU A 8 -4.67 5.86 -7.54
CA GLU A 8 -5.34 4.54 -7.60
C GLU A 8 -4.44 3.43 -8.15
N GLU A 9 -3.65 3.71 -9.19
CA GLU A 9 -2.65 2.75 -9.70
C GLU A 9 -1.59 2.43 -8.65
N THR A 10 -1.23 3.41 -7.83
CA THR A 10 -0.26 3.26 -6.74
C THR A 10 -0.84 2.44 -5.60
N ILE A 11 -2.10 2.68 -5.22
CA ILE A 11 -2.82 1.89 -4.23
C ILE A 11 -2.94 0.43 -4.69
N ARG A 12 -3.32 0.19 -5.96
CA ARG A 12 -3.38 -1.16 -6.52
C ARG A 12 -2.03 -1.87 -6.46
N ALA A 13 -0.95 -1.19 -6.85
CA ALA A 13 0.38 -1.78 -6.76
C ALA A 13 0.78 -2.12 -5.31
N ILE A 14 0.44 -1.27 -4.34
CA ILE A 14 0.68 -1.52 -2.90
C ILE A 14 -0.09 -2.75 -2.44
N LEU A 15 -1.37 -2.86 -2.79
CA LEU A 15 -2.22 -4.00 -2.42
C LEU A 15 -1.69 -5.30 -3.04
N ASP A 16 -1.36 -5.31 -4.33
CA ASP A 16 -0.77 -6.46 -5.02
C ASP A 16 0.55 -6.90 -4.38
N ALA A 17 1.42 -5.93 -4.05
CA ALA A 17 2.67 -6.21 -3.36
C ALA A 17 2.45 -6.77 -1.95
N ALA A 18 1.44 -6.26 -1.23
CA ALA A 18 1.07 -6.73 0.09
C ALA A 18 0.46 -8.15 0.06
N GLN A 19 -0.31 -8.51 -0.97
CA GLN A 19 -0.84 -9.88 -1.16
C GLN A 19 0.26 -10.95 -1.19
N THR A 20 1.46 -10.61 -1.66
CA THR A 20 2.59 -11.56 -1.69
C THR A 20 3.05 -12.04 -0.31
N TYR A 21 2.63 -11.36 0.76
CA TYR A 21 2.85 -11.77 2.14
C TYR A 21 1.75 -12.68 2.69
N ASN A 22 0.71 -12.96 1.87
CA ASN A 22 -0.50 -13.68 2.25
C ASN A 22 -1.10 -13.19 3.59
N PRO A 23 -1.32 -11.86 3.73
CA PRO A 23 -1.73 -11.29 5.00
C PRO A 23 -3.16 -11.69 5.36
N ARG A 24 -3.46 -11.69 6.65
CA ARG A 24 -4.81 -11.79 7.19
C ARG A 24 -5.32 -10.40 7.59
N PRO A 25 -6.65 -10.21 7.66
CA PRO A 25 -7.20 -8.99 8.24
C PRO A 25 -6.65 -8.74 9.64
N GLY A 26 -6.18 -7.52 9.87
CA GLY A 26 -5.57 -7.08 11.11
C GLY A 26 -4.07 -7.37 11.25
N GLU A 27 -3.43 -8.00 10.25
CA GLU A 27 -1.98 -8.24 10.29
C GLU A 27 -1.16 -7.01 9.94
N ILE A 28 0.04 -6.96 10.53
CA ILE A 28 1.04 -5.92 10.31
C ILE A 28 1.97 -6.36 9.17
N ILE A 29 2.07 -5.51 8.15
CA ILE A 29 2.88 -5.71 6.96
C ILE A 29 4.04 -4.69 6.96
N PRO A 30 5.29 -5.13 6.73
CA PRO A 30 6.43 -4.22 6.68
C PRO A 30 6.39 -3.34 5.43
N LEU A 31 6.42 -2.02 5.63
CA LEU A 31 6.33 -1.03 4.55
C LEU A 31 7.49 -1.19 3.57
N MET A 32 8.73 -1.31 4.07
CA MET A 32 9.93 -1.42 3.24
C MET A 32 9.87 -2.63 2.29
N GLY A 33 9.31 -3.75 2.75
CA GLY A 33 9.13 -4.95 1.93
C GLY A 33 8.13 -4.74 0.78
N VAL A 34 7.04 -4.04 1.06
CA VAL A 34 6.04 -3.65 0.05
C VAL A 34 6.66 -2.68 -0.96
N GLN A 35 7.38 -1.65 -0.50
CA GLN A 35 8.07 -0.69 -1.37
C GLN A 35 9.06 -1.38 -2.33
N MET A 36 9.82 -2.36 -1.83
CA MET A 36 10.74 -3.14 -2.67
C MET A 36 10.02 -3.97 -3.74
N LYS A 37 8.81 -4.44 -3.47
CA LYS A 37 8.01 -5.24 -4.41
C LYS A 37 7.25 -4.41 -5.43
N VAL A 38 6.78 -3.22 -5.04
CA VAL A 38 6.15 -2.25 -5.94
C VAL A 38 7.14 -1.75 -7.00
N GLY A 39 8.42 -1.69 -6.66
CA GLY A 39 9.52 -1.41 -7.58
C GLY A 39 9.78 0.09 -7.81
N THR A 40 10.76 0.40 -8.66
CA THR A 40 11.27 1.77 -8.88
C THR A 40 10.36 2.68 -9.69
N ARG A 41 9.21 2.17 -10.15
CA ARG A 41 8.22 2.93 -10.93
C ARG A 41 7.46 3.95 -10.10
N PHE A 42 7.37 3.75 -8.79
CA PHE A 42 6.65 4.61 -7.87
C PHE A 42 7.66 5.29 -6.94
N VAL A 43 7.63 6.63 -6.87
CA VAL A 43 8.52 7.35 -5.95
C VAL A 43 7.94 7.36 -4.54
N ALA A 44 8.80 7.59 -3.54
CA ALA A 44 8.39 7.58 -2.13
C ALA A 44 7.20 8.53 -1.84
N ASP A 45 7.13 9.67 -2.54
CA ASP A 45 6.04 10.64 -2.41
C ASP A 45 4.68 10.09 -2.87
N ASP A 46 4.65 9.36 -3.99
CA ASP A 46 3.43 8.71 -4.50
C ASP A 46 2.94 7.63 -3.55
N LEU A 47 3.87 6.83 -3.02
CA LEU A 47 3.57 5.78 -2.05
C LEU A 47 3.01 6.39 -0.75
N ASN A 48 3.62 7.46 -0.24
CA ASN A 48 3.12 8.15 0.95
C ASN A 48 1.71 8.71 0.74
N LYS A 49 1.44 9.34 -0.41
CA LYS A 49 0.10 9.82 -0.76
C LYS A 49 -0.91 8.68 -0.85
N ALA A 50 -0.52 7.55 -1.44
CA ALA A 50 -1.36 6.37 -1.51
C ALA A 50 -1.66 5.80 -0.12
N PHE A 51 -0.67 5.68 0.77
CA PHE A 51 -0.89 5.24 2.15
C PHE A 51 -1.75 6.22 2.96
N GLU A 52 -1.59 7.52 2.76
CA GLU A 52 -2.46 8.53 3.39
C GLU A 52 -3.91 8.36 2.93
N GLU A 53 -4.12 8.15 1.64
CA GLU A 53 -5.44 7.94 1.07
C GLU A 53 -6.07 6.60 1.53
N MET A 54 -5.29 5.52 1.58
CA MET A 54 -5.71 4.24 2.16
C MET A 54 -6.06 4.38 3.65
N GLY A 55 -5.32 5.21 4.39
CA GLY A 55 -5.62 5.54 5.79
C GLY A 55 -6.95 6.30 5.93
N LYS A 56 -7.20 7.30 5.08
CA LYS A 56 -8.49 8.03 5.03
C LYS A 56 -9.67 7.11 4.70
N ARG A 57 -9.46 6.09 3.87
CA ARG A 57 -10.45 5.06 3.54
C ARG A 57 -10.63 3.99 4.63
N GLY A 58 -9.79 4.00 5.66
CA GLY A 58 -9.79 2.99 6.72
C GLY A 58 -9.30 1.62 6.26
N TRP A 59 -8.54 1.55 5.15
CA TRP A 59 -8.00 0.30 4.61
C TRP A 59 -6.71 -0.13 5.31
N VAL A 60 -6.00 0.83 5.89
CA VAL A 60 -4.78 0.58 6.66
C VAL A 60 -4.78 1.40 7.95
N GLU A 61 -4.17 0.85 8.99
CA GLU A 61 -3.93 1.52 10.26
C GLU A 61 -2.42 1.60 10.55
N GLY A 62 -1.98 2.74 11.08
CA GLY A 62 -0.57 3.00 11.39
C GLY A 62 0.22 3.49 10.18
N SER A 63 1.22 4.34 10.44
CA SER A 63 2.16 4.80 9.43
C SER A 63 3.52 5.05 10.07
N GLY A 64 4.58 4.59 9.39
CA GLY A 64 5.93 4.41 9.89
C GLY A 64 6.62 3.32 9.06
N ASN A 65 7.36 2.41 9.70
CA ASN A 65 8.04 1.31 9.00
C ASN A 65 7.13 0.10 8.68
N PHE A 66 5.88 0.14 9.12
CA PHE A 66 4.88 -0.91 8.94
C PHE A 66 3.49 -0.30 8.86
N PHE A 67 2.55 -1.04 8.28
CA PHE A 67 1.14 -0.72 8.28
C PHE A 67 0.34 -1.96 8.64
N LYS A 68 -0.79 -1.78 9.32
CA LYS A 68 -1.74 -2.86 9.60
C LYS A 68 -2.81 -2.85 8.53
N LEU A 69 -3.02 -3.99 7.87
CA LEU A 69 -4.10 -4.14 6.90
C LEU A 69 -5.42 -4.35 7.64
N THR A 70 -6.42 -3.51 7.43
CA THR A 70 -7.74 -3.68 8.06
C THR A 70 -8.59 -4.71 7.31
N GLU A 71 -9.73 -5.10 7.89
CA GLU A 71 -10.73 -5.92 7.17
C GLU A 71 -11.23 -5.23 5.89
N ALA A 72 -11.43 -3.91 5.93
CA ALA A 72 -11.85 -3.14 4.77
C ALA A 72 -10.77 -3.12 3.67
N GLY A 73 -9.50 -2.95 4.05
CA GLY A 73 -8.39 -3.00 3.10
C GLY A 73 -8.17 -4.38 2.50
N PHE A 74 -8.36 -5.43 3.30
CA PHE A 74 -8.29 -6.81 2.82
C PHE A 74 -9.40 -7.14 1.81
N ALA A 75 -10.60 -6.57 1.97
CA ALA A 75 -11.70 -6.77 1.02
C ALA A 75 -11.46 -6.13 -0.36
N GLU A 76 -10.55 -5.14 -0.44
CA GLU A 76 -10.21 -4.42 -1.68
C GLU A 76 -8.97 -4.99 -2.39
N MET A 77 -8.26 -5.92 -1.74
CA MET A 77 -7.19 -6.74 -2.33
C MET A 77 -7.77 -7.71 -3.35
#